data_AF-A0AAJ3YWL7-F1
#
_entry.id   AF-A0AAJ3YWL7-F1
#
_cell.length_a   1.000
_cell.length_b   1.000
_cell.length_c   1.000
_cell.angle_alpha   90.00
_cell.angle_beta   90.00
_cell.angle_gamma   90.00
#
_symmetry.space_group_name_H-M   'P 1'
#
loop_
_entity.id
_entity.type
_entity.pdbx_description
1 polymer ?
#
loop_
_entity_poly.entity_id
_entity_poly.type
_entity_poly.pdbx_seq_one_letter_code
_entity_poly.pdbx_strand_id
1 'polypeptide(L)'
;MDKAMEYIDKLAAKLGVAAEHVYGVLVKQQIVNGAIGVVGTIAALIFLGIVFTKLLKKGIEHNKVIDSFDTSPYTLVSIPVGVALGITAIVSFFVIPIGINQMINPEYYAIKEILDTIGGK
;
A
#
# COMPACT_ATOMS: atom_id res chain seq x y z
N MET A 1 -26.88 44.72 -0.31
CA MET A 1 -25.60 44.24 -0.87
C MET A 1 -24.62 43.90 0.25
N ASP A 2 -24.56 44.69 1.33
CA ASP A 2 -23.70 44.42 2.50
C ASP A 2 -23.84 43.03 3.12
N LYS A 3 -25.07 42.54 3.35
CA LYS A 3 -25.27 41.21 3.94
C LYS A 3 -24.74 40.07 3.07
N ALA A 4 -24.87 40.19 1.73
CA ALA A 4 -24.39 39.16 0.82
C ALA A 4 -22.86 39.12 0.77
N MET A 5 -22.20 40.28 0.76
CA MET A 5 -20.74 40.40 0.90
C MET A 5 -20.26 39.83 2.24
N GLU A 6 -20.96 40.15 3.33
CA GLU A 6 -20.63 39.62 4.67
C GLU A 6 -20.77 38.09 4.76
N TYR A 7 -21.76 37.51 4.08
CA TYR A 7 -21.88 36.05 3.96
C TYR A 7 -20.75 35.44 3.13
N ILE A 8 -20.34 36.10 2.04
CA ILE A 8 -19.20 35.67 1.21
C ILE A 8 -17.90 35.71 2.03
N ASP A 9 -17.64 36.77 2.79
CA ASP A 9 -16.45 36.89 3.65
C ASP A 9 -16.45 35.81 4.75
N LYS A 10 -17.60 35.56 5.38
CA LYS A 10 -17.76 34.48 6.37
C LYS A 10 -17.54 33.09 5.76
N LEU A 11 -17.99 32.87 4.53
CA LEU A 11 -17.76 31.61 3.82
C LEU A 11 -16.28 31.45 3.47
N ALA A 12 -15.62 32.49 2.94
CA ALA A 12 -14.19 32.48 2.64
C ALA A 12 -13.34 32.20 3.90
N ALA A 13 -13.66 32.84 5.03
CA ALA A 13 -12.99 32.58 6.30
C ALA A 13 -13.15 31.13 6.77
N LYS A 14 -14.36 30.57 6.67
CA LYS A 14 -14.62 29.16 7.03
C LYS A 14 -13.94 28.18 6.07
N LEU A 15 -13.88 28.50 4.78
CA LEU A 15 -13.17 27.70 3.79
C LEU A 15 -11.66 27.69 4.05
N GLY A 16 -11.08 28.83 4.45
CA GLY A 16 -9.67 28.91 4.86
C GLY A 16 -9.36 28.03 6.08
N VAL A 17 -10.18 28.12 7.13
CA VAL A 17 -10.04 27.29 8.34
C VAL A 17 -10.23 25.80 8.03
N ALA A 18 -11.18 25.47 7.16
CA ALA A 18 -11.40 24.10 6.71
C ALA A 18 -10.21 23.57 5.90
N ALA A 19 -9.64 24.38 5.00
CA ALA A 19 -8.49 24.01 4.19
C ALA A 19 -7.24 23.72 5.05
N GLU A 20 -7.00 24.53 6.08
CA GLU A 20 -5.90 24.32 7.01
C GLU A 20 -6.07 23.01 7.81
N HIS A 21 -7.29 22.73 8.26
CA HIS A 21 -7.59 21.48 8.95
C HIS A 21 -7.43 20.25 8.04
N VAL A 22 -7.94 20.32 6.81
CA VAL A 22 -7.84 19.25 5.81
C VAL A 22 -6.38 18.99 5.43
N TYR A 23 -5.58 20.05 5.21
CA TYR A 23 -4.15 19.91 4.95
C TYR A 23 -3.44 19.18 6.09
N GLY A 24 -3.69 19.59 7.35
CA GLY A 24 -3.11 18.93 8.51
C GLY A 24 -3.48 17.44 8.63
N VAL A 25 -4.71 17.08 8.24
CA VAL A 25 -5.14 15.67 8.16
C VAL A 25 -4.40 14.93 7.04
N LEU A 26 -4.28 15.51 5.86
CA LEU A 26 -3.58 14.89 4.72
C LEU A 26 -2.11 14.61 5.03
N VAL A 27 -1.41 15.53 5.70
CA VAL A 27 -0.01 15.33 6.13
C VAL A 27 0.08 14.12 7.09
N LYS A 28 -0.80 14.04 8.09
CA LYS A 28 -0.83 12.88 9.00
C LYS A 28 -1.14 11.58 8.26
N GLN A 29 -2.03 11.65 7.27
CA GLN A 29 -2.43 10.52 6.47
C GLN A 29 -1.26 10.00 5.61
N GLN A 30 -0.37 10.85 5.11
CA GLN A 30 0.84 10.38 4.41
C GLN A 30 1.73 9.49 5.28
N ILE A 31 1.90 9.84 6.54
CA ILE A 31 2.68 9.01 7.49
C ILE A 31 2.03 7.65 7.67
N VAL A 32 0.70 7.63 7.86
CA VAL A 32 -0.07 6.38 8.02
C VAL A 32 -0.01 5.53 6.76
N ASN A 33 -0.21 6.13 5.59
CA ASN A 33 -0.15 5.46 4.30
C ASN A 33 1.24 4.85 4.04
N GLY A 34 2.30 5.61 4.33
CA GLY A 34 3.67 5.12 4.21
C GLY A 34 3.96 3.97 5.16
N ALA A 35 3.53 4.07 6.42
CA ALA A 35 3.69 3.01 7.41
C ALA A 35 2.93 1.73 7.02
N ILE A 36 1.67 1.84 6.59
CA ILE A 36 0.88 0.70 6.12
C ILE A 36 1.53 0.08 4.88
N GLY A 37 1.99 0.90 3.92
CA GLY A 37 2.66 0.42 2.72
C GLY A 37 3.91 -0.39 3.04
N VAL A 38 4.78 0.12 3.90
CA VAL A 38 6.02 -0.56 4.30
C VAL A 38 5.74 -1.81 5.13
N VAL A 39 5.02 -1.67 6.24
CA VAL A 39 4.76 -2.76 7.18
C VAL A 39 3.91 -3.85 6.52
N GLY A 40 2.87 -3.46 5.78
CA GLY A 40 2.00 -4.37 5.04
C GLY A 40 2.76 -5.16 3.98
N THR A 41 3.65 -4.51 3.22
CA THR A 41 4.47 -5.21 2.21
C THR A 41 5.44 -6.20 2.84
N ILE A 42 6.13 -5.80 3.92
CA ILE A 42 7.05 -6.69 4.64
C ILE A 42 6.29 -7.90 5.23
N ALA A 43 5.14 -7.65 5.86
CA ALA A 43 4.30 -8.71 6.41
C ALA A 43 3.82 -9.68 5.32
N ALA A 44 3.41 -9.15 4.16
CA ALA A 44 3.01 -9.97 3.01
C ALA A 44 4.15 -10.84 2.48
N LEU A 45 5.37 -10.30 2.35
CA LEU A 45 6.55 -11.06 1.93
C LEU A 45 6.87 -12.21 2.89
N ILE A 46 6.87 -11.93 4.20
CA ILE A 46 7.12 -12.95 5.22
C ILE A 46 6.05 -14.03 5.17
N PHE A 47 4.77 -13.63 5.14
CA PHE A 47 3.65 -14.57 5.11
C PHE A 47 3.70 -15.46 3.87
N LEU A 48 3.82 -14.86 2.68
CA LEU A 48 3.89 -15.60 1.42
C LEU A 48 5.13 -16.51 1.37
N GLY A 49 6.27 -16.06 1.88
CA GLY A 49 7.48 -16.88 1.98
C GLY A 49 7.30 -18.11 2.88
N ILE A 50 6.66 -17.96 4.04
CA ILE A 50 6.34 -19.08 4.95
C ILE A 50 5.37 -20.06 4.28
N VAL A 51 4.30 -19.56 3.65
CA VAL A 51 3.31 -20.42 2.97
C VAL A 51 3.97 -21.17 1.82
N PHE A 52 4.73 -20.48 0.97
CA PHE A 52 5.42 -21.06 -0.18
C PHE A 52 6.40 -22.16 0.25
N THR A 53 7.26 -21.89 1.24
CA THR A 53 8.22 -22.90 1.74
C THR A 53 7.53 -24.11 2.35
N LYS A 54 6.40 -23.94 3.05
CA LYS A 54 5.60 -25.06 3.58
C LYS A 54 4.97 -25.89 2.46
N LEU A 55 4.44 -25.25 1.42
CA LEU A 55 3.85 -25.94 0.27
C LEU A 55 4.90 -26.75 -0.50
N LEU A 56 6.09 -26.17 -0.74
CA LEU A 56 7.19 -26.89 -1.39
C LEU A 56 7.64 -28.11 -0.58
N LYS A 57 7.80 -27.97 0.75
CA LYS A 57 8.17 -29.10 1.62
C LYS A 57 7.15 -30.23 1.54
N LYS A 58 5.85 -29.91 1.64
CA LYS A 58 4.78 -30.92 1.53
C LYS A 58 4.71 -31.56 0.15
N GLY A 59 4.95 -30.80 -0.91
CA GLY A 59 5.01 -31.32 -2.29
C GLY A 59 6.16 -32.30 -2.46
N ILE A 60 7.35 -31.97 -1.95
CA ILE A 60 8.52 -32.85 -1.97
C ILE A 60 8.29 -34.12 -1.15
N GLU A 61 7.69 -34.01 0.04
CA GLU A 61 7.35 -35.18 0.87
C GLU A 61 6.34 -36.10 0.20
N HIS A 62 5.32 -35.54 -0.43
CA HIS A 62 4.30 -36.30 -1.17
C HIS A 62 4.92 -37.08 -2.35
N ASN A 63 5.78 -36.42 -3.12
CA ASN A 63 6.45 -37.03 -4.27
C ASN A 63 7.49 -38.10 -3.89
N LYS A 64 7.86 -38.23 -2.60
CA LYS A 64 8.73 -39.33 -2.12
C LYS A 64 7.98 -40.62 -1.86
N VAL A 65 6.65 -40.57 -1.68
CA VAL A 65 5.83 -41.71 -1.22
C VAL A 65 4.97 -42.27 -2.36
N ILE A 66 4.71 -41.48 -3.40
CA ILE A 66 3.85 -41.84 -4.53
C ILE A 66 4.67 -41.90 -5.82
N ASP A 67 4.29 -42.78 -6.74
CA ASP A 67 4.98 -43.00 -8.02
C ASP A 67 5.13 -41.68 -8.82
N SER A 68 6.24 -41.54 -9.53
CA SER A 68 6.77 -40.27 -10.08
C SER A 68 5.86 -39.53 -11.09
N PHE A 69 4.75 -40.15 -11.49
CA PHE A 69 3.78 -39.60 -12.44
C PHE A 69 2.61 -38.86 -11.79
N ASP A 70 2.42 -38.99 -10.46
CA ASP A 70 1.35 -38.27 -9.77
C ASP A 70 1.84 -36.91 -9.25
N THR A 71 1.17 -35.84 -9.68
CA THR A 71 1.59 -34.48 -9.31
C THR A 71 0.96 -34.09 -7.98
N SER A 72 1.79 -33.85 -6.96
CA SER A 72 1.29 -33.40 -5.66
C SER A 72 0.40 -32.15 -5.77
N PRO A 73 -0.80 -32.15 -5.15
CA PRO A 73 -1.65 -30.96 -5.09
C PRO A 73 -0.96 -29.77 -4.40
N TYR A 74 -0.02 -30.04 -3.50
CA TYR A 74 0.78 -28.98 -2.86
C TYR A 74 1.73 -28.31 -3.84
N THR A 75 2.30 -29.06 -4.78
CA THR A 75 3.16 -28.52 -5.86
C THR A 75 2.33 -27.67 -6.82
N LEU A 76 1.14 -28.14 -7.21
CA LEU A 76 0.22 -27.36 -8.07
C LEU A 76 -0.16 -26.02 -7.43
N VAL A 77 -0.50 -26.01 -6.14
CA VAL A 77 -0.85 -24.76 -5.41
C VAL A 77 0.38 -23.89 -5.13
N SER A 78 1.59 -24.47 -5.04
CA SER A 78 2.81 -23.69 -4.84
C SER A 78 3.12 -22.73 -6.00
N ILE A 79 2.74 -23.07 -7.23
CA ILE A 79 3.01 -22.26 -8.43
C ILE A 79 2.37 -20.86 -8.33
N PRO A 80 1.03 -20.71 -8.18
CA PRO A 80 0.41 -19.39 -8.07
C PRO A 80 0.87 -18.62 -6.83
N VAL A 81 1.14 -19.31 -5.71
CA VAL A 81 1.69 -18.68 -4.50
C VAL A 81 3.11 -18.15 -4.75
N GLY A 82 3.94 -18.88 -5.47
CA GLY A 82 5.28 -18.45 -5.88
C GLY A 82 5.25 -17.25 -6.82
N VAL A 83 4.31 -17.24 -7.78
CA VAL A 83 4.07 -16.07 -8.65
C VAL A 83 3.66 -14.85 -7.83
N ALA A 84 2.71 -15.00 -6.91
CA ALA A 84 2.28 -13.92 -6.02
C ALA A 84 3.42 -13.39 -5.13
N LEU A 85 4.27 -14.28 -4.61
CA LEU A 85 5.47 -13.91 -3.86
C LEU A 85 6.45 -13.12 -4.74
N GLY A 86 6.70 -13.57 -5.97
CA GLY A 86 7.57 -12.89 -6.93
C GLY A 86 7.06 -11.50 -7.31
N ILE A 87 5.76 -11.36 -7.60
CA ILE A 87 5.14 -10.04 -7.88
C ILE A 87 5.25 -9.13 -6.67
N THR A 88 4.91 -9.63 -5.47
CA THR A 88 5.02 -8.85 -4.23
C THR A 88 6.45 -8.38 -3.99
N ALA A 89 7.45 -9.23 -4.27
CA ALA A 89 8.85 -8.87 -4.16
C ALA A 89 9.23 -7.75 -5.14
N ILE A 90 8.79 -7.83 -6.40
CA ILE A 90 9.04 -6.78 -7.40
C ILE A 90 8.37 -5.46 -6.99
N VAL A 91 7.10 -5.51 -6.59
CA VAL A 91 6.34 -4.33 -6.14
C VAL A 91 6.97 -3.69 -4.91
N SER A 92 7.59 -4.49 -4.02
CA SER A 92 8.21 -3.98 -2.80
C SER A 92 9.35 -2.98 -3.06
N PHE A 93 10.08 -3.11 -4.19
CA PHE A 93 11.13 -2.17 -4.59
C PHE A 93 10.61 -0.76 -4.85
N PHE A 94 9.32 -0.61 -5.14
CA PHE A 94 8.68 0.69 -5.34
C PHE A 94 7.93 1.14 -4.09
N VAL A 95 7.15 0.25 -3.48
CA VAL A 95 6.27 0.60 -2.35
C VAL A 95 7.08 0.99 -1.11
N ILE A 96 8.16 0.27 -0.79
CA ILE A 96 8.93 0.55 0.44
C ILE A 96 9.63 1.92 0.36
N PRO A 97 10.37 2.27 -0.71
CA PRO A 97 10.96 3.60 -0.82
C PRO A 97 9.92 4.73 -0.83
N ILE A 98 8.78 4.54 -1.52
CA ILE A 98 7.70 5.53 -1.53
C ILE A 98 7.16 5.72 -0.11
N GLY A 99 6.86 4.63 0.61
CA GLY A 99 6.30 4.71 1.96
C GLY A 99 7.26 5.33 2.98
N ILE A 100 8.57 5.02 2.89
CA ILE A 100 9.60 5.69 3.70
C ILE A 100 9.62 7.19 3.40
N ASN A 101 9.60 7.57 2.12
CA ASN A 101 9.60 8.98 1.74
C ASN A 101 8.32 9.73 2.19
N GLN A 102 7.16 9.07 2.17
CA GLN A 102 5.91 9.62 2.71
C GLN A 102 5.99 9.87 4.22
N MET A 103 6.70 9.02 4.96
CA MET A 103 6.90 9.21 6.40
C MET A 103 7.93 10.29 6.73
N ILE A 104 9.01 10.40 5.95
CA ILE A 104 10.09 11.38 6.17
C ILE A 104 9.68 12.77 5.70
N ASN A 105 8.97 12.87 4.58
CA ASN A 105 8.53 14.14 4.00
C ASN A 105 7.03 14.14 3.68
N PRO A 106 6.16 14.02 4.69
CA PRO A 106 4.71 13.89 4.49
C PRO A 106 4.08 15.14 3.87
N GLU A 107 4.65 16.32 4.13
CA GLU A 107 4.16 17.60 3.59
C GLU A 107 4.30 17.66 2.08
N TYR A 108 5.47 17.25 1.54
CA TYR A 108 5.66 17.14 0.10
C TYR A 108 4.64 16.21 -0.56
N TYR A 109 4.38 15.05 0.05
CA TYR A 109 3.42 14.09 -0.51
C TYR A 109 1.97 14.55 -0.38
N ALA A 110 1.62 15.28 0.68
CA ALA A 110 0.29 15.89 0.80
C ALA A 110 0.06 16.96 -0.28
N ILE A 111 1.07 17.81 -0.54
CA ILE A 111 1.00 18.79 -1.63
C ILE A 111 0.93 18.10 -2.98
N LYS A 112 1.76 17.08 -3.20
CA LYS A 112 1.75 16.29 -4.43
C LYS A 112 0.39 15.64 -4.67
N GLU A 113 -0.25 15.08 -3.64
CA GLU A 113 -1.58 14.50 -3.74
C GLU A 113 -2.64 15.54 -4.08
N ILE A 114 -2.58 16.74 -3.48
CA ILE A 114 -3.45 17.86 -3.84
C ILE A 114 -3.24 18.27 -5.31
N LEU A 115 -1.99 18.38 -5.75
CA LEU A 115 -1.64 18.72 -7.12
C LEU A 115 -2.08 17.64 -8.11
N ASP A 116 -1.93 16.36 -7.77
CA ASP A 116 -2.40 15.25 -8.60
C ASP A 116 -3.94 15.22 -8.69
N THR A 117 -4.62 15.58 -7.60
CA THR A 117 -6.09 15.66 -7.53
C THR A 117 -6.64 16.84 -8.35
N ILE A 118 -6.00 18.00 -8.29
CA ILE A 118 -6.42 19.22 -9.01
C ILE A 118 -5.94 19.21 -10.47
N GLY A 119 -4.71 18.76 -10.69
CA GLY A 119 -4.05 18.73 -12.00
C GLY A 119 -4.61 17.69 -12.96
N GLY A 120 -5.54 16.85 -12.48
CA GLY A 120 -6.24 15.87 -13.29
C GLY A 120 -5.33 14.71 -13.70
N LYS A 121 -5.40 13.63 -12.94
CA LYS A 121 -5.29 12.29 -13.50
C LYS A 121 -6.68 11.71 -13.70
#